data_AF-A0A1X6NKA8-F1
#
_entry.id   AF-A0A1X6NKA8-F1
#
_cell.length_a   1.000
_cell.length_b   1.000
_cell.length_c   1.000
_cell.angle_alpha   90.00
_cell.angle_beta   90.00
_cell.angle_gamma   90.00
#
_symmetry.space_group_name_H-M   'P 1'
#
loop_
_entity.id
_entity.type
_entity.pdbx_description
1 polymer ?
#
loop_
_entity_poly.entity_id
_entity_poly.type
_entity_poly.pdbx_seq_one_letter_code
_entity_poly.pdbx_strand_id
1 'polypeptide(L)'
;MGVLDGLDTATQQPYTFSRYILGPFQGVEVTDLSGEEERENALRATYRQVFGNAYIMEEERAELAIAESQFKLGALTVKELIRAMAKSSTYRARFFEGASQYRFIELNFKHLMGRSPDSQAEISEHVQRYSAAGYEAEIDSYLDSAEYTTVFGDNTVPFLRFRGAYTPCDSFNKQCALQGGWANSDKAMGGAALSGWNGSDGHQESTLIASYAAGKPVNYEAVAENTPLKSTAPNWYAVPDPALAPTPAFVSQKQVAALRSQVAVLQATYEQALLAKLKAKDPLVGFRNMVSDMPVNDRGATYSGGDLLLANPFARQLGDDSPLAMGGADAGTYKRYSAAMEADSVSRLEKSLEEAKRELLVLEKALAASSPTGSEDKVTFAGDTQTSGASVLATQLDGGRPVIKIASRPPKPLAPATKGPLADLPKLGSLKLPSLPSLPSLPSLPNPFGKK
;
A
#
# COMPACT_ATOMS: atom_id res chain seq x y z
N MET A 1 10.26 -10.16 23.41
CA MET A 1 10.28 -8.75 22.95
C MET A 1 8.98 -8.53 22.21
N GLY A 2 8.10 -7.66 22.70
CA GLY A 2 6.94 -7.22 21.91
C GLY A 2 7.42 -6.27 20.80
N VAL A 3 6.93 -6.44 19.58
CA VAL A 3 7.28 -5.54 18.46
C VAL A 3 6.47 -4.24 18.53
N LEU A 4 5.30 -4.28 19.18
CA LEU A 4 4.41 -3.16 19.38
C LEU A 4 4.04 -3.05 20.86
N ASP A 5 4.09 -1.82 21.38
CA ASP A 5 3.74 -1.51 22.78
C ASP A 5 2.22 -1.34 22.99
N GLY A 6 1.44 -1.09 21.93
CA GLY A 6 -0.02 -0.98 22.00
C GLY A 6 -0.68 -0.56 20.68
N LEU A 7 -2.00 -0.36 20.73
CA LEU A 7 -2.77 0.26 19.63
C LEU A 7 -2.47 1.77 19.53
N ASP A 8 -2.98 2.40 18.47
CA ASP A 8 -2.87 3.84 18.23
C ASP A 8 -3.47 4.71 19.36
N THR A 9 -4.45 4.18 20.08
CA THR A 9 -5.04 4.84 21.27
C THR A 9 -4.10 4.90 22.47
N ALA A 10 -3.06 4.05 22.50
CA ALA A 10 -2.10 3.97 23.60
C ALA A 10 -0.72 4.51 23.21
N THR A 11 -0.27 4.25 21.99
CA THR A 11 1.05 4.67 21.50
C THR A 11 1.01 4.99 20.01
N GLN A 12 1.81 5.95 19.57
CA GLN A 12 1.92 6.30 18.15
C GLN A 12 2.95 5.45 17.38
N GLN A 13 3.65 4.52 18.05
CA GLN A 13 4.63 3.64 17.40
C GLN A 13 4.11 2.91 16.14
N PRO A 14 2.86 2.40 16.10
CA PRO A 14 2.35 1.71 14.91
C PRO A 14 2.35 2.58 13.63
N TYR A 15 2.29 3.91 13.77
CA TYR A 15 2.31 4.82 12.63
C TYR A 15 3.68 4.94 11.97
N THR A 16 4.77 4.59 12.66
CA THR A 16 6.15 4.79 12.18
C THR A 16 6.54 3.87 11.01
N PHE A 17 5.86 2.73 10.86
CA PHE A 17 6.13 1.75 9.80
C PHE A 17 4.89 1.38 8.96
N SER A 18 3.73 1.97 9.25
CA SER A 18 2.50 1.70 8.50
C SER A 18 2.40 2.53 7.22
N ARG A 19 1.30 2.37 6.46
CA ARG A 19 1.00 3.20 5.27
C ARG A 19 0.87 4.70 5.58
N TYR A 20 0.74 5.07 6.85
CA TYR A 20 0.64 6.46 7.31
C TYR A 20 1.77 7.35 6.78
N ILE A 21 3.02 6.90 6.86
CA ILE A 21 4.19 7.72 6.45
C ILE A 21 4.29 7.97 4.95
N LEU A 22 3.61 7.15 4.12
CA LEU A 22 3.71 7.21 2.66
C LEU A 22 2.61 8.07 2.04
N GLY A 23 1.52 8.29 2.78
CA GLY A 23 0.29 8.85 2.25
C GLY A 23 0.04 10.30 2.63
N PRO A 24 -0.93 10.95 1.97
CA PRO A 24 -1.44 12.26 2.36
C PRO A 24 -2.37 12.21 3.59
N PHE A 25 -2.64 11.02 4.15
CA PHE A 25 -3.51 10.83 5.32
C PHE A 25 -2.73 11.02 6.62
N GLN A 26 -2.25 12.24 6.84
CA GLN A 26 -1.50 12.63 8.02
C GLN A 26 -2.30 13.60 8.88
N GLY A 27 -2.03 13.61 10.19
CA GLY A 27 -2.62 14.57 11.11
C GLY A 27 -2.20 15.98 10.75
N VAL A 28 -3.18 16.84 10.45
CA VAL A 28 -2.96 18.29 10.32
C VAL A 28 -3.34 18.91 11.66
N GLU A 29 -2.33 19.34 12.40
CA GLU A 29 -2.49 19.94 13.73
C GLU A 29 -2.55 21.46 13.63
N VAL A 30 -3.46 22.06 14.38
CA VAL A 30 -3.62 23.52 14.49
C VAL A 30 -3.36 23.92 15.93
N THR A 31 -2.32 24.71 16.15
CA THR A 31 -1.99 25.26 17.48
C THR A 31 -2.34 26.74 17.54
N ASP A 32 -2.31 27.34 18.73
CA ASP A 32 -2.61 28.78 18.90
C ASP A 32 -1.66 29.68 18.09
N LEU A 33 -0.44 29.19 17.82
CA LEU A 33 0.61 29.88 17.07
C LEU A 33 0.45 29.75 15.54
N SER A 34 -0.52 28.97 15.07
CA SER A 34 -0.74 28.72 13.65
C SER A 34 -1.12 30.00 12.90
N GLY A 35 -0.49 30.20 11.74
CA GLY A 35 -0.78 31.32 10.85
C GLY A 35 -2.12 31.18 10.12
N GLU A 36 -2.57 32.24 9.45
CA GLU A 36 -3.81 32.21 8.66
C GLU A 36 -3.79 31.13 7.57
N GLU A 37 -2.68 30.99 6.86
CA GLU A 37 -2.51 29.98 5.79
C GLU A 37 -2.61 28.54 6.33
N GLU A 38 -2.05 28.27 7.52
CA GLU A 38 -2.11 26.95 8.15
C GLU A 38 -3.54 26.62 8.59
N ARG A 39 -4.24 27.60 9.16
CA ARG A 39 -5.67 27.46 9.51
C ARG A 39 -6.53 27.23 8.27
N GLU A 40 -6.25 27.91 7.16
CA GLU A 40 -6.95 27.67 5.89
C GLU A 40 -6.67 26.29 5.31
N ASN A 41 -5.42 25.81 5.39
CA ASN A 41 -5.07 24.46 4.98
C ASN A 41 -5.77 23.40 5.84
N ALA A 42 -5.81 23.60 7.16
CA ALA A 42 -6.56 22.74 8.07
C ALA A 42 -8.06 22.75 7.75
N LEU A 43 -8.65 23.92 7.50
CA LEU A 43 -10.06 24.07 7.12
C LEU A 43 -10.37 23.30 5.82
N ARG A 44 -9.49 23.37 4.80
CA ARG A 44 -9.62 22.56 3.57
C ARG A 44 -9.50 21.06 3.84
N ALA A 45 -8.58 20.66 4.71
CA ALA A 45 -8.42 19.27 5.13
C ALA A 45 -9.67 18.76 5.86
N THR A 46 -10.25 19.58 6.75
CA THR A 46 -11.51 19.29 7.45
C THR A 46 -12.65 19.11 6.46
N TYR A 47 -12.77 19.98 5.46
CA TYR A 47 -13.78 19.81 4.42
C TYR A 47 -13.62 18.50 3.64
N ARG A 48 -12.39 18.18 3.27
CA ARG A 48 -12.10 16.93 2.58
C ARG A 48 -12.48 15.71 3.41
N GLN A 49 -12.13 15.70 4.69
CA GLN A 49 -12.38 14.55 5.57
C GLN A 49 -13.85 14.44 5.97
N VAL A 50 -14.43 15.51 6.54
CA VAL A 50 -15.78 15.51 7.12
C VAL A 50 -16.84 15.33 6.04
N PHE A 51 -16.66 15.95 4.87
CA PHE A 51 -17.61 15.79 3.76
C PHE A 51 -17.20 14.71 2.75
N GLY A 52 -16.17 13.91 3.03
CA GLY A 52 -15.82 12.76 2.19
C GLY A 52 -15.49 13.10 0.74
N ASN A 53 -14.67 14.13 0.53
CA ASN A 53 -14.30 14.66 -0.79
C ASN A 53 -15.52 15.09 -1.66
N ALA A 54 -16.62 15.49 -1.02
CA ALA A 54 -17.76 16.04 -1.73
C ALA A 54 -17.51 17.50 -2.16
N TYR A 55 -18.18 17.93 -3.23
CA TYR A 55 -18.15 19.32 -3.66
C TYR A 55 -19.09 20.14 -2.78
N ILE A 56 -18.53 21.19 -2.16
CA ILE A 56 -19.25 22.20 -1.38
C ILE A 56 -19.27 23.46 -2.21
N MET A 57 -20.45 23.90 -2.62
CA MET A 57 -20.61 25.13 -3.40
C MET A 57 -20.56 26.36 -2.50
N GLU A 58 -20.32 27.55 -3.06
CA GLU A 58 -20.20 28.79 -2.28
C GLU A 58 -21.47 29.09 -1.45
N GLU A 59 -22.63 28.75 -1.98
CA GLU A 59 -23.94 28.91 -1.33
C GLU A 59 -24.06 28.01 -0.08
N GLU A 60 -23.71 26.72 -0.21
CA GLU A 60 -23.72 25.78 0.90
C GLU A 60 -22.62 26.10 1.93
N ARG A 61 -21.51 26.67 1.46
CA ARG A 61 -20.42 27.13 2.32
C ARG A 61 -20.83 28.34 3.17
N ALA A 62 -21.76 29.17 2.69
CA ALA A 62 -22.28 30.29 3.45
C ALA A 62 -22.98 29.84 4.76
N GLU A 63 -23.59 28.65 4.78
CA GLU A 63 -24.19 28.05 5.98
C GLU A 63 -23.13 27.75 7.06
N LEU A 64 -21.89 27.48 6.65
CA LEU A 64 -20.76 27.15 7.52
C LEU A 64 -19.92 28.37 7.90
N ALA A 65 -20.19 29.54 7.33
CA ALA A 65 -19.37 30.74 7.48
C ALA A 65 -19.20 31.19 8.94
N ILE A 66 -20.21 30.97 9.79
CA ILE A 66 -20.14 31.30 11.22
C ILE A 66 -19.08 30.42 11.91
N ALA A 67 -19.13 29.11 11.68
CA ALA A 67 -18.17 28.16 12.24
C ALA A 67 -16.75 28.39 11.68
N GLU A 68 -16.63 28.67 10.38
CA GLU A 68 -15.35 29.04 9.77
C GLU A 68 -14.74 30.28 10.42
N SER A 69 -15.54 31.33 10.61
CA SER A 69 -15.07 32.60 11.19
C SER A 69 -14.60 32.40 12.63
N GLN A 70 -15.37 31.66 13.45
CA GLN A 70 -14.99 31.38 14.83
C GLN A 70 -13.72 30.53 14.94
N PHE A 71 -13.53 29.58 14.03
CA PHE A 71 -12.29 28.80 13.94
C PHE A 71 -11.09 29.63 13.49
N LYS A 72 -11.26 30.48 12.47
CA LYS A 72 -10.20 31.41 12.02
C LYS A 72 -9.78 32.37 13.12
N LEU A 73 -10.71 32.80 13.98
CA LEU A 73 -10.42 33.61 15.17
C LEU A 73 -9.70 32.83 16.28
N GLY A 74 -9.75 31.49 16.27
CA GLY A 74 -9.22 30.64 17.34
C GLY A 74 -10.17 30.51 18.54
N ALA A 75 -11.45 30.85 18.38
CA ALA A 75 -12.46 30.69 19.43
C ALA A 75 -12.99 29.25 19.54
N LEU A 76 -12.93 28.49 18.43
CA LEU A 76 -13.28 27.07 18.39
C LEU A 76 -12.03 26.22 18.19
N THR A 77 -11.97 25.10 18.91
CA THR A 77 -11.00 24.03 18.63
C THR A 77 -11.36 23.29 17.33
N VAL A 78 -10.43 22.50 16.78
CA VAL A 78 -10.71 21.69 15.58
C VAL A 78 -11.85 20.70 15.84
N LYS A 79 -11.86 20.08 17.03
CA LYS A 79 -12.94 19.19 17.47
C LYS A 79 -14.31 19.89 17.48
N GLU A 80 -14.39 21.11 18.01
CA GLU A 80 -15.64 21.87 18.05
C GLU A 80 -16.08 22.37 16.67
N LEU A 81 -15.13 22.74 15.81
CA LEU A 81 -15.42 23.05 14.40
C LEU A 81 -16.08 21.84 13.71
N ILE A 82 -15.52 20.65 13.89
CA ILE A 82 -16.08 19.42 13.32
C ILE A 82 -17.46 19.12 13.88
N ARG A 83 -17.68 19.35 15.19
CA ARG A 83 -19.02 19.25 15.80
C ARG A 83 -20.02 20.18 15.13
N ALA A 84 -19.65 21.44 14.91
CA ALA A 84 -20.50 22.42 14.24
C ALA A 84 -20.79 22.02 12.77
N MET A 85 -19.78 21.53 12.04
CA MET A 85 -19.94 21.06 10.67
C MET A 85 -20.84 19.82 10.59
N ALA A 86 -20.66 18.83 11.47
CA ALA A 86 -21.48 17.62 11.49
C ALA A 86 -22.93 17.90 11.91
N LYS A 87 -23.17 18.95 12.71
CA LYS A 87 -24.53 19.41 13.07
C LYS A 87 -25.17 20.35 12.03
N SER A 88 -24.45 20.75 10.99
CA SER A 88 -24.96 21.63 9.95
C SER A 88 -26.06 20.98 9.10
N SER A 89 -26.92 21.82 8.52
CA SER A 89 -27.91 21.43 7.49
C SER A 89 -27.23 20.77 6.29
N THR A 90 -26.11 21.32 5.81
CA THR A 90 -25.35 20.77 4.68
C THR A 90 -24.92 19.31 4.90
N TYR A 91 -24.42 18.98 6.09
CA TYR A 91 -24.02 17.60 6.41
C TYR A 91 -25.25 16.69 6.53
N ARG A 92 -26.31 17.17 7.18
CA ARG A 92 -27.56 16.43 7.35
C ARG A 92 -28.23 16.10 6.01
N ALA A 93 -28.33 17.06 5.10
CA ALA A 93 -28.92 16.85 3.77
C ALA A 93 -28.16 15.79 2.95
N ARG A 94 -26.83 15.72 3.10
CA ARG A 94 -25.97 14.83 2.32
C ARG A 94 -25.90 13.41 2.85
N PHE A 95 -25.84 13.25 4.17
CA PHE A 95 -25.51 11.97 4.79
C PHE A 95 -26.60 11.41 5.70
N PHE A 96 -27.62 12.19 6.05
CA PHE A 96 -28.68 11.76 6.96
C PHE A 96 -30.04 11.63 6.28
N GLU A 97 -30.51 12.66 5.55
CA GLU A 97 -31.89 12.70 5.03
C GLU A 97 -32.20 11.60 4.01
N GLY A 98 -31.23 11.27 3.14
CA GLY A 98 -31.36 10.23 2.12
C GLY A 98 -30.71 8.89 2.45
N ALA A 99 -30.15 8.72 3.65
CA ALA A 99 -29.31 7.56 3.97
C ALA A 99 -30.03 6.49 4.79
N SER A 100 -29.68 5.23 4.53
CA SER A 100 -30.01 4.15 5.47
C SER A 100 -29.24 4.32 6.80
N GLN A 101 -29.80 3.88 7.91
CA GLN A 101 -29.17 4.02 9.24
C GLN A 101 -27.78 3.38 9.30
N TYR A 102 -27.60 2.21 8.65
CA TYR A 102 -26.28 1.58 8.52
C TYR A 102 -25.29 2.50 7.80
N ARG A 103 -25.68 3.03 6.63
CA ARG A 103 -24.83 3.90 5.84
C ARG A 103 -24.46 5.18 6.58
N PHE A 104 -25.41 5.77 7.29
CA PHE A 104 -25.19 6.97 8.08
C PHE A 104 -24.16 6.76 9.20
N ILE A 105 -24.33 5.69 9.99
CA ILE A 105 -23.39 5.35 11.07
C ILE A 105 -22.00 5.02 10.50
N GLU A 106 -21.93 4.22 9.44
CA GLU A 106 -20.66 3.93 8.74
C GLU A 106 -19.92 5.21 8.32
N LEU A 107 -20.65 6.18 7.75
CA LEU A 107 -20.08 7.46 7.33
C LEU A 107 -19.63 8.30 8.53
N ASN A 108 -20.37 8.30 9.64
CA ASN A 108 -19.93 9.00 10.84
C ASN A 108 -18.63 8.41 11.40
N PHE A 109 -18.48 7.08 11.42
CA PHE A 109 -17.21 6.43 11.78
C PHE A 109 -16.07 6.82 10.83
N LYS A 110 -16.34 6.88 9.52
CA LYS A 110 -15.38 7.33 8.51
C LYS A 110 -14.93 8.77 8.73
N HIS A 111 -15.89 9.69 8.82
CA HIS A 111 -15.66 11.13 8.85
C HIS A 111 -15.09 11.61 10.18
N LEU A 112 -15.65 11.14 11.30
CA LEU A 112 -15.32 11.61 12.64
C LEU A 112 -14.22 10.76 13.28
N MET A 113 -14.34 9.44 13.23
CA MET A 113 -13.41 8.53 13.91
C MET A 113 -12.24 8.07 13.04
N GLY A 114 -12.27 8.35 11.73
CA GLY A 114 -11.20 7.96 10.80
C GLY A 114 -11.00 6.45 10.65
N ARG A 115 -12.01 5.63 11.02
CA ARG A 115 -12.01 4.16 10.93
C ARG A 115 -13.37 3.65 10.43
N SER A 116 -13.46 2.37 10.10
CA SER A 116 -14.77 1.71 9.95
C SER A 116 -15.27 1.18 11.30
N PRO A 117 -16.59 0.96 11.47
CA PRO A 117 -17.10 0.20 12.61
C PRO A 117 -16.42 -1.18 12.71
N ASP A 118 -16.01 -1.58 13.91
CA ASP A 118 -15.29 -2.84 14.12
C ASP A 118 -16.27 -4.02 14.25
N SER A 119 -17.47 -3.80 14.81
CA SER A 119 -18.47 -4.85 15.01
C SER A 119 -19.91 -4.38 14.82
N GLN A 120 -20.82 -5.34 14.60
CA GLN A 120 -22.26 -5.08 14.57
C GLN A 120 -22.80 -4.54 15.90
N ALA A 121 -22.15 -4.90 17.02
CA ALA A 121 -22.53 -4.41 18.34
C ALA A 121 -22.35 -2.89 18.45
N GLU A 122 -21.21 -2.35 17.98
CA GLU A 122 -20.97 -0.91 17.92
C GLU A 122 -22.04 -0.21 17.08
N ILE A 123 -22.35 -0.73 15.89
CA ILE A 123 -23.40 -0.15 15.04
C ILE A 123 -24.74 -0.14 15.78
N SER A 124 -25.11 -1.26 16.42
CA SER A 124 -26.38 -1.35 17.15
C SER A 124 -26.47 -0.37 18.33
N GLU A 125 -25.36 -0.10 19.00
CA GLU A 125 -25.30 0.87 20.10
C GLU A 125 -25.57 2.29 19.58
N HIS A 126 -24.95 2.67 18.45
CA HIS A 126 -25.18 3.97 17.83
C HIS A 126 -26.62 4.10 17.27
N VAL A 127 -27.20 3.04 16.70
CA VAL A 127 -28.63 3.03 16.29
C VAL A 127 -29.56 3.24 17.48
N GLN A 128 -29.28 2.59 18.62
CA GLN A 128 -30.08 2.76 19.83
C GLN A 128 -29.98 4.17 20.40
N ARG A 129 -28.76 4.72 20.44
CA ARG A 129 -28.52 6.10 20.90
C ARG A 129 -29.23 7.12 20.02
N TYR A 130 -29.15 6.96 18.71
CA TYR A 130 -29.90 7.75 17.74
C TYR A 130 -31.41 7.68 18.00
N SER A 131 -31.94 6.47 18.22
CA SER A 131 -33.37 6.26 18.46
C SER A 131 -33.84 6.87 19.79
N ALA A 132 -32.96 6.93 20.80
CA ALA A 132 -33.29 7.42 22.13
C ALA A 132 -33.14 8.94 22.29
N ALA A 133 -32.08 9.53 21.73
CA ALA A 133 -31.68 10.92 21.98
C ALA A 133 -31.60 11.79 20.71
N GLY A 134 -31.83 11.21 19.53
CA GLY A 134 -31.84 11.91 18.25
C GLY A 134 -30.45 12.17 17.66
N TYR A 135 -30.45 12.97 16.58
CA TYR A 135 -29.28 13.20 15.73
C TYR A 135 -28.11 13.89 16.44
N GLU A 136 -28.36 14.97 17.17
CA GLU A 136 -27.30 15.76 17.80
C GLU A 136 -26.54 14.98 18.87
N ALA A 137 -27.26 14.21 19.68
CA ALA A 137 -26.68 13.36 20.71
C ALA A 137 -25.85 12.22 20.12
N GLU A 138 -26.20 11.74 18.92
CA GLU A 138 -25.39 10.76 18.21
C GLU A 138 -24.06 11.35 17.75
N ILE A 139 -24.07 12.54 17.13
CA ILE A 139 -22.85 13.23 16.71
C ILE A 139 -21.92 13.49 17.91
N ASP A 140 -22.49 13.97 19.02
CA ASP A 140 -21.73 14.21 20.25
C ASP A 140 -21.10 12.92 20.80
N SER A 141 -21.75 11.77 20.63
CA SER A 141 -21.21 10.48 21.11
C SER A 141 -19.90 10.05 20.45
N TYR A 142 -19.67 10.41 19.18
CA TYR A 142 -18.41 10.11 18.50
C TYR A 142 -17.29 11.02 18.98
N LEU A 143 -17.56 12.33 19.07
CA LEU A 143 -16.57 13.34 19.41
C LEU A 143 -16.20 13.33 20.89
N ASP A 144 -17.16 13.02 21.78
CA ASP A 144 -16.94 12.93 23.22
C ASP A 144 -16.48 11.54 23.67
N SER A 145 -16.16 10.66 22.72
CA SER A 145 -15.52 9.38 23.01
C SER A 145 -14.07 9.57 23.49
N ALA A 146 -13.65 8.76 24.46
CA ALA A 146 -12.26 8.74 24.90
C ALA A 146 -11.29 8.39 23.76
N GLU A 147 -11.74 7.53 22.82
CA GLU A 147 -10.96 7.18 21.63
C GLU A 147 -10.63 8.42 20.80
N TYR A 148 -11.60 9.29 20.51
CA TYR A 148 -11.37 10.52 19.73
C TYR A 148 -10.33 11.42 20.41
N THR A 149 -10.49 11.68 21.71
CA THR A 149 -9.56 12.53 22.46
C THR A 149 -8.14 11.93 22.53
N THR A 150 -8.00 10.61 22.68
CA THR A 150 -6.66 9.98 22.72
C THR A 150 -5.95 10.01 21.37
N VAL A 151 -6.69 9.92 20.26
CA VAL A 151 -6.09 9.77 18.93
C VAL A 151 -5.89 11.10 18.22
N PHE A 152 -6.91 11.96 18.22
CA PHE A 152 -6.87 13.26 17.53
C PHE A 152 -6.66 14.42 18.50
N GLY A 153 -7.07 14.27 19.77
CA GLY A 153 -7.16 15.40 20.69
C GLY A 153 -8.14 16.46 20.19
N ASP A 154 -7.91 17.70 20.58
CA ASP A 154 -8.81 18.82 20.23
C ASP A 154 -8.33 19.62 19.01
N ASN A 155 -7.06 19.43 18.62
CA ASN A 155 -6.34 20.28 17.66
C ASN A 155 -5.99 19.60 16.33
N THR A 156 -6.22 18.30 16.21
CA THR A 156 -5.89 17.54 14.99
C THR A 156 -7.14 17.31 14.16
N VAL A 157 -7.07 17.59 12.87
CA VAL A 157 -8.13 17.22 11.92
C VAL A 157 -8.18 15.69 11.80
N PRO A 158 -9.36 15.04 11.91
CA PRO A 158 -9.47 13.60 11.71
C PRO A 158 -8.89 13.18 10.37
N PHE A 159 -8.30 11.99 10.35
CA PHE A 159 -7.70 11.42 9.17
C PHE A 159 -7.92 9.91 9.15
N LEU A 160 -7.77 9.30 7.98
CA LEU A 160 -7.83 7.86 7.83
C LEU A 160 -6.69 7.19 8.61
N ARG A 161 -7.02 6.41 9.65
CA ARG A 161 -6.02 5.84 10.56
C ARG A 161 -5.42 4.55 10.03
N PHE A 162 -4.14 4.58 9.68
CA PHE A 162 -3.36 3.36 9.43
C PHE A 162 -2.66 2.88 10.71
N ARG A 163 -3.46 2.34 11.65
CA ARG A 163 -3.05 2.00 13.02
C ARG A 163 -2.15 0.76 13.18
N GLY A 164 -1.84 0.04 12.09
CA GLY A 164 -0.97 -1.14 12.09
C GLY A 164 -1.59 -2.41 12.70
N ALA A 165 -2.26 -2.29 13.84
CA ALA A 165 -3.05 -3.35 14.48
C ALA A 165 -4.55 -3.13 14.23
N TYR A 166 -5.25 -4.16 13.73
CA TYR A 166 -6.69 -4.10 13.47
C TYR A 166 -7.41 -5.26 14.14
N THR A 167 -8.44 -4.94 14.91
CA THR A 167 -9.27 -5.90 15.63
C THR A 167 -10.74 -5.62 15.33
N PRO A 168 -11.39 -6.37 14.43
CA PRO A 168 -10.89 -7.48 13.60
C PRO A 168 -10.07 -7.03 12.39
N CYS A 169 -9.29 -7.92 11.77
CA CYS A 169 -8.55 -7.61 10.54
C CYS A 169 -9.48 -7.16 9.39
N ASP A 170 -10.71 -7.67 9.34
CA ASP A 170 -11.69 -7.25 8.32
C ASP A 170 -12.08 -5.77 8.46
N SER A 171 -11.91 -5.13 9.63
CA SER A 171 -12.14 -3.69 9.74
C SER A 171 -11.14 -2.87 8.92
N PHE A 172 -9.92 -3.36 8.69
CA PHE A 172 -9.00 -2.75 7.72
C PHE A 172 -9.57 -2.79 6.30
N ASN A 173 -10.13 -3.93 5.90
CA ASN A 173 -10.71 -4.10 4.56
C ASN A 173 -11.93 -3.17 4.40
N LYS A 174 -12.80 -3.11 5.40
CA LYS A 174 -13.96 -2.21 5.44
C LYS A 174 -13.54 -0.76 5.37
N GLN A 175 -12.56 -0.34 6.17
CA GLN A 175 -12.01 1.02 6.15
C GLN A 175 -11.45 1.39 4.77
N CYS A 176 -10.71 0.49 4.13
CA CYS A 176 -10.19 0.72 2.78
C CYS A 176 -11.31 0.85 1.74
N ALA A 177 -12.30 -0.05 1.78
CA ALA A 177 -13.44 -0.02 0.88
C ALA A 177 -14.33 1.22 1.10
N LEU A 178 -14.47 1.67 2.34
CA LEU A 178 -15.30 2.81 2.74
C LEU A 178 -14.69 4.16 2.36
N GLN A 179 -13.36 4.29 2.40
CA GLN A 179 -12.68 5.50 1.95
C GLN A 179 -12.63 5.63 0.43
N GLY A 180 -12.52 4.52 -0.30
CA GLY A 180 -12.75 4.49 -1.74
C GLY A 180 -11.70 5.16 -2.64
N GLY A 181 -10.46 5.37 -2.19
CA GLY A 181 -9.40 5.99 -3.00
C GLY A 181 -9.55 7.52 -3.17
N TRP A 182 -8.51 8.17 -3.71
CA TRP A 182 -8.36 9.63 -3.64
C TRP A 182 -9.35 10.44 -4.50
N ALA A 183 -9.79 9.87 -5.62
CA ALA A 183 -10.63 10.55 -6.61
C ALA A 183 -12.13 10.34 -6.38
N ASN A 184 -12.53 9.41 -5.51
CA ASN A 184 -13.93 9.16 -5.22
C ASN A 184 -14.49 10.13 -4.17
N SER A 185 -15.81 10.14 -4.06
CA SER A 185 -16.57 10.83 -3.02
C SER A 185 -17.71 9.95 -2.54
N ASP A 186 -18.23 10.24 -1.34
CA ASP A 186 -19.33 9.44 -0.77
C ASP A 186 -20.63 9.52 -1.57
N LYS A 187 -20.83 10.61 -2.33
CA LYS A 187 -21.97 10.76 -3.26
C LYS A 187 -21.89 9.78 -4.43
N ALA A 188 -20.68 9.49 -4.92
CA ALA A 188 -20.47 8.50 -5.97
C ALA A 188 -20.61 7.08 -5.42
N MET A 189 -20.00 6.80 -4.26
CA MET A 189 -19.97 5.45 -3.67
C MET A 189 -21.33 4.96 -3.20
N GLY A 190 -22.17 5.85 -2.64
CA GLY A 190 -23.52 5.49 -2.20
C GLY A 190 -24.61 5.72 -3.25
N GLY A 191 -24.25 6.10 -4.48
CA GLY A 191 -25.20 6.21 -5.59
C GLY A 191 -26.14 7.42 -5.55
N ALA A 192 -25.98 8.35 -4.60
CA ALA A 192 -26.89 9.49 -4.41
C ALA A 192 -26.96 10.45 -5.62
N ALA A 193 -25.93 10.52 -6.48
CA ALA A 193 -26.04 11.29 -7.73
C ALA A 193 -26.93 10.61 -8.79
N LEU A 194 -26.99 9.27 -8.79
CA LEU A 194 -27.69 8.48 -9.80
C LEU A 194 -29.14 8.16 -9.40
N SER A 195 -29.39 7.97 -8.10
CA SER A 195 -30.71 7.61 -7.58
C SER A 195 -31.69 8.78 -7.52
N GLY A 196 -31.18 10.02 -7.45
CA GLY A 196 -31.97 11.24 -7.34
C GLY A 196 -32.29 11.92 -8.67
N TRP A 197 -32.89 13.11 -8.60
CA TRP A 197 -33.27 13.93 -9.76
C TRP A 197 -32.27 15.07 -9.95
N ASN A 198 -31.70 15.23 -11.15
CA ASN A 198 -30.69 16.28 -11.43
C ASN A 198 -29.51 16.30 -10.43
N GLY A 199 -29.22 15.16 -9.77
CA GLY A 199 -28.19 15.05 -8.75
C GLY A 199 -28.59 15.54 -7.33
N SER A 200 -29.85 15.88 -7.07
CA SER A 200 -30.42 16.14 -5.74
C SER A 200 -31.37 15.02 -5.30
N ASP A 201 -31.77 15.00 -4.02
CA ASP A 201 -32.70 14.01 -3.43
C ASP A 201 -32.29 12.55 -3.64
N GLY A 202 -30.98 12.30 -3.63
CA GLY A 202 -30.41 10.98 -3.81
C GLY A 202 -30.54 10.10 -2.58
N HIS A 203 -30.86 8.82 -2.80
CA HIS A 203 -30.71 7.78 -1.79
C HIS A 203 -29.25 7.36 -1.64
N GLN A 204 -28.80 7.30 -0.39
CA GLN A 204 -27.42 6.96 -0.02
C GLN A 204 -27.38 5.51 0.50
N GLU A 205 -26.94 4.62 -0.38
CA GLU A 205 -26.94 3.17 -0.16
C GLU A 205 -25.68 2.68 0.58
N SER A 206 -25.81 1.59 1.35
CA SER A 206 -24.66 0.85 1.92
C SER A 206 -24.50 -0.51 1.25
N THR A 207 -23.27 -0.80 0.85
CA THR A 207 -22.88 -2.09 0.25
C THR A 207 -22.29 -3.06 1.29
N LEU A 208 -21.90 -2.56 2.47
CA LEU A 208 -21.13 -3.31 3.47
C LEU A 208 -22.01 -3.95 4.55
N ILE A 209 -23.33 -3.80 4.51
CA ILE A 209 -24.27 -4.33 5.52
C ILE A 209 -24.02 -5.81 5.83
N ALA A 210 -23.84 -6.64 4.79
CA ALA A 210 -23.59 -8.08 4.96
C ALA A 210 -22.26 -8.37 5.70
N SER A 211 -21.25 -7.50 5.55
CA SER A 211 -19.98 -7.65 6.25
C SER A 211 -20.09 -7.36 7.75
N TYR A 212 -21.02 -6.49 8.15
CA TYR A 212 -21.30 -6.22 9.55
C TYR A 212 -22.21 -7.28 10.15
N ALA A 213 -23.35 -7.55 9.52
CA ALA A 213 -24.38 -8.43 10.07
C ALA A 213 -23.97 -9.91 10.07
N ALA A 214 -23.32 -10.38 8.99
CA ALA A 214 -22.97 -11.80 8.81
C ALA A 214 -21.47 -12.09 8.99
N GLY A 215 -20.65 -11.08 9.31
CA GLY A 215 -19.20 -11.24 9.45
C GLY A 215 -18.48 -11.73 8.18
N LYS A 216 -19.08 -11.50 7.01
CA LYS A 216 -18.46 -11.87 5.73
C LYS A 216 -17.34 -10.90 5.39
N PRO A 217 -16.15 -11.38 4.98
CA PRO A 217 -15.06 -10.50 4.61
C PRO A 217 -15.42 -9.66 3.38
N VAL A 218 -14.88 -8.46 3.32
CA VAL A 218 -15.01 -7.61 2.13
C VAL A 218 -14.27 -8.26 0.95
N ASN A 219 -14.86 -8.18 -0.24
CA ASN A 219 -14.23 -8.68 -1.47
C ASN A 219 -12.86 -8.00 -1.70
N TYR A 220 -11.86 -8.77 -2.10
CA TYR A 220 -10.50 -8.26 -2.32
C TYR A 220 -10.44 -7.10 -3.34
N GLU A 221 -11.37 -7.08 -4.31
CA GLU A 221 -11.48 -6.05 -5.34
C GLU A 221 -11.85 -4.69 -4.77
N ALA A 222 -12.80 -4.64 -3.84
CA ALA A 222 -13.18 -3.40 -3.18
C ALA A 222 -12.02 -2.81 -2.36
N VAL A 223 -11.07 -3.64 -1.93
CA VAL A 223 -9.87 -3.24 -1.18
C VAL A 223 -8.68 -2.92 -2.10
N ALA A 224 -8.66 -3.45 -3.34
CA ALA A 224 -7.52 -3.32 -4.26
C ALA A 224 -7.76 -2.34 -5.43
N GLU A 225 -9.00 -2.16 -5.89
CA GLU A 225 -9.33 -1.31 -7.05
C GLU A 225 -9.33 0.17 -6.68
N ASN A 226 -10.28 0.61 -5.87
CA ASN A 226 -10.46 2.01 -5.45
C ASN A 226 -10.18 2.13 -3.96
N THR A 227 -8.91 2.33 -3.62
CA THR A 227 -8.43 2.13 -2.25
C THR A 227 -7.43 3.19 -1.82
N PRO A 228 -7.41 3.56 -0.52
CA PRO A 228 -6.33 4.33 0.07
C PRO A 228 -4.94 3.74 -0.22
N LEU A 229 -4.84 2.42 -0.36
CA LEU A 229 -3.57 1.72 -0.59
C LEU A 229 -2.90 2.10 -1.92
N LYS A 230 -3.69 2.53 -2.92
CA LYS A 230 -3.17 3.06 -4.19
C LYS A 230 -2.74 4.51 -4.07
N SER A 231 -3.50 5.33 -3.34
CA SER A 231 -3.09 6.72 -3.06
C SER A 231 -1.86 6.82 -2.17
N THR A 232 -1.60 5.79 -1.36
CA THR A 232 -0.39 5.66 -0.53
C THR A 232 0.54 4.56 -1.06
N ALA A 233 0.54 4.34 -2.39
CA ALA A 233 1.33 3.27 -2.99
C ALA A 233 2.83 3.53 -2.73
N PRO A 234 3.58 2.53 -2.25
CA PRO A 234 5.00 2.68 -1.94
C PRO A 234 5.90 2.63 -3.19
N ASN A 235 5.31 2.39 -4.38
CA ASN A 235 6.02 2.12 -5.63
C ASN A 235 7.08 1.00 -5.50
N TRP A 236 6.76 -0.04 -4.72
CA TRP A 236 7.61 -1.21 -4.57
C TRP A 236 7.66 -2.05 -5.84
N TYR A 237 8.84 -2.59 -6.13
CA TYR A 237 8.98 -3.71 -7.05
C TYR A 237 8.56 -5.01 -6.34
N ALA A 238 7.28 -5.08 -6.00
CA ALA A 238 6.69 -6.21 -5.30
C ALA A 238 6.44 -7.36 -6.27
N VAL A 239 6.90 -8.54 -5.90
CA VAL A 239 6.53 -9.79 -6.56
C VAL A 239 5.91 -10.64 -5.47
N PRO A 240 4.57 -10.82 -5.48
CA PRO A 240 3.69 -10.75 -6.66
C PRO A 240 2.79 -9.48 -6.73
N ASP A 241 3.10 -8.36 -7.43
CA ASP A 241 2.34 -7.07 -7.55
C ASP A 241 1.37 -6.77 -6.34
N PRO A 242 0.63 -5.68 -6.24
CA PRO A 242 -0.60 -5.78 -5.46
C PRO A 242 -1.82 -5.26 -6.22
N ALA A 243 -1.59 -4.62 -7.37
CA ALA A 243 -2.67 -4.17 -8.23
C ALA A 243 -3.40 -5.36 -8.87
N LEU A 244 -4.71 -5.19 -9.03
CA LEU A 244 -5.53 -6.13 -9.80
C LEU A 244 -5.32 -5.88 -11.30
N ALA A 245 -5.17 -6.96 -12.06
CA ALA A 245 -5.20 -6.87 -13.52
C ALA A 245 -6.64 -6.55 -13.99
N PRO A 246 -6.81 -5.76 -15.07
CA PRO A 246 -8.13 -5.51 -15.62
C PRO A 246 -8.76 -6.82 -16.13
N THR A 247 -10.09 -6.92 -16.03
CA THR A 247 -10.82 -8.09 -16.49
C THR A 247 -10.74 -8.20 -18.03
N PRO A 248 -10.17 -9.29 -18.58
CA PRO A 248 -10.09 -9.45 -20.03
C PRO A 248 -11.46 -9.81 -20.61
N ALA A 249 -11.71 -9.35 -21.84
CA ALA A 249 -12.84 -9.83 -22.63
C ALA A 249 -12.55 -11.22 -23.22
N PHE A 250 -13.62 -11.95 -23.58
CA PHE A 250 -13.54 -13.23 -24.32
C PHE A 250 -12.81 -14.37 -23.57
N VAL A 251 -13.16 -14.59 -22.30
CA VAL A 251 -12.64 -15.72 -21.52
C VAL A 251 -13.40 -17.01 -21.83
N SER A 252 -12.68 -18.10 -22.06
CA SER A 252 -13.25 -19.43 -22.27
C SER A 252 -13.14 -20.32 -21.03
N GLN A 253 -14.12 -21.22 -20.83
CA GLN A 253 -14.07 -22.20 -19.74
C GLN A 253 -12.82 -23.09 -19.80
N LYS A 254 -12.36 -23.43 -21.01
CA LYS A 254 -11.15 -24.23 -21.24
C LYS A 254 -9.89 -23.55 -20.68
N GLN A 255 -9.75 -22.23 -20.86
CA GLN A 255 -8.62 -21.47 -20.31
C GLN A 255 -8.65 -21.49 -18.79
N VAL A 256 -9.81 -21.24 -18.16
CA VAL A 256 -9.96 -21.28 -16.70
C VAL A 256 -9.64 -22.67 -16.14
N ALA A 257 -10.15 -23.73 -16.77
CA ALA A 257 -9.87 -25.11 -16.36
C ALA A 257 -8.37 -25.47 -16.47
N ALA A 258 -7.71 -25.05 -17.55
CA ALA A 258 -6.28 -25.25 -17.72
C ALA A 258 -5.48 -24.54 -16.60
N LEU A 259 -5.79 -23.28 -16.32
CA LEU A 259 -5.10 -22.51 -15.29
C LEU A 259 -5.35 -23.05 -13.88
N ARG A 260 -6.56 -23.51 -13.57
CA ARG A 260 -6.87 -24.23 -12.32
C ARG A 260 -5.99 -25.46 -12.14
N SER A 261 -5.83 -26.27 -13.19
CA SER A 261 -4.96 -27.44 -13.14
C SER A 261 -3.48 -27.06 -12.94
N GLN A 262 -3.03 -25.98 -13.57
CA GLN A 262 -1.67 -25.46 -13.42
C GLN A 262 -1.41 -24.97 -12.00
N VAL A 263 -2.35 -24.25 -11.38
CA VAL A 263 -2.23 -23.79 -9.98
C VAL A 263 -2.12 -24.99 -9.03
N ALA A 264 -2.93 -26.03 -9.22
CA ALA A 264 -2.87 -27.23 -8.39
C ALA A 264 -1.52 -27.96 -8.51
N VAL A 265 -0.97 -28.07 -9.72
CA VAL A 265 0.35 -28.67 -9.95
C VAL A 265 1.45 -27.81 -9.29
N LEU A 266 1.43 -26.49 -9.52
CA LEU A 266 2.41 -25.58 -8.92
C LEU A 266 2.38 -25.63 -7.40
N GLN A 267 1.19 -25.64 -6.79
CA GLN A 267 1.03 -25.78 -5.35
C GLN A 267 1.63 -27.08 -4.81
N ALA A 268 1.33 -28.23 -5.42
CA ALA A 268 1.90 -29.50 -5.01
C ALA A 268 3.43 -29.52 -5.14
N THR A 269 3.99 -28.96 -6.22
CA THR A 269 5.44 -28.87 -6.41
C THR A 269 6.11 -27.92 -5.40
N TYR A 270 5.46 -26.80 -5.06
CA TYR A 270 5.94 -25.86 -4.06
C TYR A 270 5.99 -26.50 -2.66
N GLU A 271 4.92 -27.19 -2.25
CA GLU A 271 4.84 -27.88 -0.95
C GLU A 271 5.93 -28.94 -0.82
N GLN A 272 6.17 -29.74 -1.87
CA GLN A 272 7.24 -30.74 -1.88
C GLN A 272 8.63 -30.09 -1.81
N ALA A 273 8.88 -29.03 -2.57
CA ALA A 273 10.14 -28.30 -2.57
C ALA A 273 10.41 -27.61 -1.21
N LEU A 274 9.38 -27.05 -0.59
CA LEU A 274 9.47 -26.43 0.74
C LEU A 274 9.83 -27.47 1.80
N LEU A 275 9.17 -28.63 1.80
CA LEU A 275 9.50 -29.73 2.70
C LEU A 275 10.92 -30.25 2.50
N ALA A 276 11.38 -30.36 1.25
CA ALA A 276 12.76 -30.74 0.95
C ALA A 276 13.76 -29.71 1.48
N LYS A 277 13.48 -28.40 1.32
CA LYS A 277 14.33 -27.31 1.81
C LYS A 277 14.39 -27.23 3.33
N LEU A 278 13.28 -27.45 4.03
CA LEU A 278 13.24 -27.51 5.51
C LEU A 278 14.01 -28.71 6.06
N LYS A 279 14.03 -29.85 5.35
CA LYS A 279 14.81 -31.03 5.72
C LYS A 279 16.28 -30.94 5.31
N ALA A 280 16.61 -30.09 4.35
CA ALA A 280 17.98 -29.93 3.86
C ALA A 280 18.87 -29.39 4.97
N LYS A 281 19.88 -30.17 5.35
CA LYS A 281 20.99 -29.70 6.17
C LYS A 281 22.03 -29.06 5.25
N ASP A 282 22.70 -28.01 5.72
CA ASP A 282 23.78 -27.41 4.96
C ASP A 282 24.91 -28.47 4.77
N PRO A 283 25.16 -28.91 3.53
CA PRO A 283 26.09 -30.01 3.26
C PRO A 283 27.53 -29.66 3.62
N LEU A 284 27.84 -28.36 3.73
CA LEU A 284 29.17 -27.87 4.07
C LEU A 284 29.40 -27.75 5.58
N VAL A 285 28.38 -27.94 6.43
CA VAL A 285 28.53 -27.78 7.89
C VAL A 285 29.59 -28.73 8.45
N GLY A 286 29.60 -30.00 8.00
CA GLY A 286 30.62 -30.95 8.46
C GLY A 286 32.04 -30.50 8.13
N PHE A 287 32.25 -30.00 6.91
CA PHE A 287 33.55 -29.48 6.48
C PHE A 287 33.92 -28.18 7.20
N ARG A 288 32.97 -27.27 7.41
CA ARG A 288 33.20 -26.03 8.16
C ARG A 288 33.61 -26.33 9.60
N ASN A 289 32.98 -27.32 10.24
CA ASN A 289 33.35 -27.76 11.59
C ASN A 289 34.76 -28.37 11.62
N MET A 290 35.12 -29.20 10.63
CA MET A 290 36.48 -29.72 10.53
C MET A 290 37.53 -28.62 10.34
N VAL A 291 37.22 -27.60 9.53
CA VAL A 291 38.11 -26.45 9.31
C VAL A 291 38.23 -25.59 10.57
N SER A 292 37.15 -25.39 11.33
CA SER A 292 37.20 -24.64 12.60
C SER A 292 37.98 -25.37 13.70
N ASP A 293 38.01 -26.71 13.67
CA ASP A 293 38.73 -27.52 14.67
C ASP A 293 40.24 -27.63 14.38
N MET A 294 40.72 -27.18 13.22
CA MET A 294 42.14 -27.23 12.85
C MET A 294 42.90 -25.96 13.29
N PRO A 295 43.81 -26.03 14.29
CA PRO A 295 44.52 -24.86 14.83
C PRO A 295 45.60 -24.28 13.89
N VAL A 296 45.84 -24.88 12.71
CA VAL A 296 46.98 -24.58 11.82
C VAL A 296 46.68 -23.45 10.82
N ASN A 297 45.41 -23.04 10.67
CA ASN A 297 45.00 -22.13 9.60
C ASN A 297 44.93 -20.65 10.00
N ASP A 298 44.97 -20.33 11.29
CA ASP A 298 44.96 -18.95 11.79
C ASP A 298 46.37 -18.35 11.84
N ARG A 299 46.68 -17.51 10.85
CA ARG A 299 47.92 -16.72 10.81
C ARG A 299 47.67 -15.35 11.44
N GLY A 300 48.52 -14.96 12.40
CA GLY A 300 48.50 -13.64 13.03
C GLY A 300 48.92 -12.51 12.09
N ALA A 301 48.54 -11.28 12.44
CA ALA A 301 48.99 -10.08 11.74
C ALA A 301 50.49 -9.84 11.94
N THR A 302 51.20 -9.49 10.87
CA THR A 302 52.60 -9.07 10.93
C THR A 302 52.69 -7.55 10.93
N TYR A 303 53.53 -6.99 11.81
CA TYR A 303 53.82 -5.57 11.84
C TYR A 303 55.18 -5.30 11.19
N SER A 304 55.18 -4.79 9.95
CA SER A 304 56.40 -4.43 9.20
C SER A 304 56.83 -2.97 9.40
N GLY A 305 56.50 -2.37 10.56
CA GLY A 305 56.83 -0.96 10.82
C GLY A 305 56.11 0.05 9.93
N GLY A 306 55.07 -0.37 9.18
CA GLY A 306 54.33 0.48 8.25
C GLY A 306 54.87 0.50 6.82
N ASP A 307 55.95 -0.24 6.53
CA ASP A 307 56.55 -0.28 5.20
C ASP A 307 56.07 -1.51 4.41
N LEU A 308 55.41 -1.27 3.27
CA LEU A 308 54.79 -2.29 2.42
C LEU A 308 55.83 -3.13 1.67
N LEU A 309 57.02 -2.58 1.42
CA LEU A 309 58.08 -3.23 0.64
C LEU A 309 58.92 -4.21 1.47
N LEU A 310 58.91 -4.05 2.80
CA LEU A 310 59.59 -4.94 3.75
C LEU A 310 58.64 -6.00 4.35
N ALA A 311 57.35 -5.93 4.02
CA ALA A 311 56.34 -6.88 4.46
C ALA A 311 56.41 -8.18 3.64
N ASN A 312 56.21 -9.32 4.31
CA ASN A 312 55.97 -10.57 3.59
C ASN A 312 54.63 -10.44 2.82
N PRO A 313 54.61 -10.66 1.49
CA PRO A 313 53.41 -10.45 0.67
C PRO A 313 52.23 -11.38 1.05
N PHE A 314 52.49 -12.50 1.74
CA PHE A 314 51.46 -13.43 2.19
C PHE A 314 51.00 -13.22 3.63
N ALA A 315 51.58 -12.26 4.35
CA ALA A 315 51.24 -11.98 5.73
C ALA A 315 50.21 -10.85 5.82
N ARG A 316 49.27 -10.98 6.75
CA ARG A 316 48.25 -9.96 7.01
C ARG A 316 48.92 -8.72 7.61
N GLN A 317 48.59 -7.54 7.11
CA GLN A 317 49.11 -6.28 7.63
C GLN A 317 48.18 -5.69 8.68
N LEU A 318 48.77 -5.12 9.74
CA LEU A 318 48.03 -4.49 10.82
C LEU A 318 47.31 -3.22 10.32
N GLY A 319 45.99 -3.31 10.09
CA GLY A 319 45.17 -2.19 9.58
C GLY A 319 44.28 -2.55 8.38
N ASP A 320 44.59 -3.63 7.67
CA ASP A 320 43.80 -4.16 6.53
C ASP A 320 42.79 -5.24 6.97
N ASP A 321 42.59 -5.40 8.28
CA ASP A 321 41.75 -6.44 8.90
C ASP A 321 40.26 -6.10 8.78
N SER A 322 39.71 -6.22 7.57
CA SER A 322 38.26 -6.18 7.37
C SER A 322 37.61 -7.43 7.99
N PRO A 323 36.60 -7.29 8.89
CA PRO A 323 35.91 -8.44 9.47
C PRO A 323 35.33 -9.40 8.41
N LEU A 324 34.96 -8.88 7.23
CA LEU A 324 34.47 -9.67 6.11
C LEU A 324 35.58 -10.55 5.51
N ALA A 325 36.76 -9.97 5.29
CA ALA A 325 37.92 -10.66 4.74
C ALA A 325 38.51 -11.68 5.75
N MET A 326 38.45 -11.37 7.05
CA MET A 326 38.80 -12.32 8.11
C MET A 326 37.90 -13.56 8.10
N GLY A 327 36.61 -13.38 7.79
CA GLY A 327 35.66 -14.48 7.57
C GLY A 327 35.81 -15.20 6.23
N GLY A 328 36.82 -14.86 5.41
CA GLY A 328 37.03 -15.41 4.06
C GLY A 328 35.93 -15.03 3.07
N ALA A 329 35.11 -14.04 3.40
CA ALA A 329 34.00 -13.59 2.58
C ALA A 329 34.46 -12.46 1.64
N ASP A 330 33.87 -12.46 0.45
CA ASP A 330 34.13 -11.49 -0.60
C ASP A 330 32.87 -10.66 -0.90
N ALA A 331 32.95 -9.81 -1.92
CA ALA A 331 31.79 -9.05 -2.37
C ALA A 331 30.63 -9.94 -2.85
N GLY A 332 30.92 -11.11 -3.42
CA GLY A 332 29.90 -12.07 -3.84
C GLY A 332 29.10 -12.64 -2.67
N THR A 333 29.75 -12.82 -1.52
CA THR A 333 29.17 -13.49 -0.34
C THR A 333 27.93 -12.78 0.22
N TYR A 334 27.92 -11.44 0.27
CA TYR A 334 26.72 -10.70 0.71
C TYR A 334 25.79 -10.35 -0.47
N LYS A 335 26.35 -10.13 -1.69
CA LYS A 335 25.53 -9.82 -2.89
C LYS A 335 24.67 -10.99 -3.35
N ARG A 336 25.05 -12.24 -3.07
CA ARG A 336 24.26 -13.42 -3.48
C ARG A 336 22.81 -13.39 -3.00
N TYR A 337 22.53 -12.74 -1.86
CA TYR A 337 21.17 -12.70 -1.30
C TYR A 337 20.23 -11.79 -2.09
N SER A 338 20.73 -10.80 -2.83
CA SER A 338 19.87 -9.97 -3.69
C SER A 338 19.38 -10.71 -4.93
N ALA A 339 20.13 -11.70 -5.42
CA ALA A 339 19.75 -12.57 -6.54
C ALA A 339 19.02 -13.85 -6.11
N ALA A 340 18.73 -14.01 -4.81
CA ALA A 340 18.18 -15.24 -4.26
C ALA A 340 16.79 -15.59 -4.84
N MET A 341 15.97 -14.59 -5.20
CA MET A 341 14.63 -14.81 -5.76
C MET A 341 14.68 -15.61 -7.08
N GLU A 342 15.72 -15.42 -7.90
CA GLU A 342 15.89 -16.14 -9.17
C GLU A 342 16.73 -17.41 -9.02
N ALA A 343 17.70 -17.40 -8.10
CA ALA A 343 18.56 -18.55 -7.86
C ALA A 343 17.82 -19.67 -7.11
N ASP A 344 17.04 -19.32 -6.09
CA ASP A 344 16.31 -20.28 -5.28
C ASP A 344 15.14 -20.91 -6.05
N SER A 345 14.96 -22.20 -5.87
CA SER A 345 13.87 -22.95 -6.52
C SER A 345 12.52 -22.67 -5.85
N VAL A 346 12.50 -22.58 -4.51
CA VAL A 346 11.28 -22.35 -3.73
C VAL A 346 10.71 -20.95 -4.02
N SER A 347 11.56 -19.91 -3.99
CA SER A 347 11.12 -18.54 -4.30
C SER A 347 10.58 -18.38 -5.72
N ARG A 348 11.15 -19.08 -6.71
CA ARG A 348 10.63 -19.07 -8.09
C ARG A 348 9.26 -19.75 -8.20
N LEU A 349 9.07 -20.88 -7.51
CA LEU A 349 7.79 -21.60 -7.49
C LEU A 349 6.72 -20.79 -6.77
N GLU A 350 7.07 -20.12 -5.67
CA GLU A 350 6.16 -19.23 -4.94
C GLU A 350 5.69 -18.07 -5.83
N LYS A 351 6.64 -17.43 -6.53
CA LYS A 351 6.33 -16.37 -7.51
C LYS A 351 5.35 -16.86 -8.57
N SER A 352 5.66 -17.96 -9.26
CA SER A 352 4.82 -18.44 -10.36
C SER A 352 3.44 -18.93 -9.89
N LEU A 353 3.37 -19.49 -8.68
CA LEU A 353 2.13 -19.90 -8.04
C LEU A 353 1.24 -18.68 -7.75
N GLU A 354 1.78 -17.62 -7.13
CA GLU A 354 1.01 -16.43 -6.82
C GLU A 354 0.59 -15.64 -8.07
N GLU A 355 1.43 -15.58 -9.10
CA GLU A 355 1.05 -15.03 -10.41
C GLU A 355 -0.12 -15.82 -11.02
N ALA A 356 -0.04 -17.16 -11.03
CA ALA A 356 -1.10 -18.02 -11.58
C ALA A 356 -2.42 -17.93 -10.79
N LYS A 357 -2.37 -17.83 -9.46
CA LYS A 357 -3.58 -17.60 -8.63
C LYS A 357 -4.26 -16.28 -8.96
N ARG A 358 -3.48 -15.21 -9.17
CA ARG A 358 -4.02 -13.88 -9.47
C ARG A 358 -4.68 -13.83 -10.84
N GLU A 359 -4.04 -14.43 -11.83
CA GLU A 359 -4.65 -14.60 -13.16
C GLU A 359 -5.95 -15.42 -13.08
N LEU A 360 -5.97 -16.49 -12.28
CA LEU A 360 -7.15 -17.34 -12.10
C LEU A 360 -8.33 -16.54 -11.52
N LEU A 361 -8.11 -15.75 -10.47
CA LEU A 361 -9.17 -14.93 -9.86
C LEU A 361 -9.82 -13.98 -10.88
N VAL A 362 -9.00 -13.31 -11.70
CA VAL A 362 -9.47 -12.37 -12.72
C VAL A 362 -10.26 -13.09 -13.82
N LEU A 363 -9.78 -14.25 -14.29
CA LEU A 363 -10.47 -15.04 -15.32
C LEU A 363 -11.77 -15.68 -14.80
N GLU A 364 -11.82 -16.14 -13.56
CA GLU A 364 -13.05 -16.67 -12.96
C GLU A 364 -14.14 -15.62 -12.87
N LYS A 365 -13.80 -14.39 -12.47
CA LYS A 365 -14.75 -13.27 -12.50
C LYS A 365 -15.21 -12.94 -13.91
N ALA A 366 -14.29 -12.85 -14.86
CA ALA A 366 -14.64 -12.58 -16.25
C ALA A 366 -15.57 -13.65 -16.83
N LEU A 367 -15.35 -14.92 -16.48
CA LEU A 367 -16.25 -16.02 -16.85
C LEU A 367 -17.62 -15.89 -16.18
N ALA A 368 -17.68 -15.53 -14.89
CA ALA A 368 -18.94 -15.34 -14.18
C ALA A 368 -19.78 -14.18 -14.73
N ALA A 369 -19.14 -13.14 -15.27
CA ALA A 369 -19.81 -12.01 -15.92
C ALA A 369 -20.30 -12.33 -17.34
N SER A 370 -19.79 -13.41 -17.98
CA SER A 370 -20.27 -13.85 -19.28
C SER A 370 -21.60 -14.61 -19.12
N SER A 371 -22.70 -14.02 -19.59
CA SER A 371 -23.91 -14.78 -19.93
C SER A 371 -23.61 -15.67 -21.14
N PRO A 372 -24.32 -16.79 -21.37
CA PRO A 372 -24.01 -17.70 -22.48
C PRO A 372 -24.35 -17.02 -23.81
N THR A 373 -23.45 -16.17 -24.30
CA THR A 373 -23.40 -15.81 -25.70
C THR A 373 -23.16 -17.10 -26.46
N GLY A 374 -24.06 -17.39 -27.40
CA GLY A 374 -24.19 -18.68 -28.08
C GLY A 374 -22.86 -19.29 -28.49
N SER A 375 -22.81 -20.61 -28.35
CA SER A 375 -21.89 -21.55 -29.00
C SER A 375 -20.96 -20.90 -30.02
N GLU A 376 -19.75 -20.57 -29.62
CA GLU A 376 -18.53 -20.99 -30.32
C GLU A 376 -17.31 -20.45 -29.57
N ASP A 377 -16.51 -21.40 -29.11
CA ASP A 377 -15.12 -21.19 -28.74
C ASP A 377 -14.42 -20.35 -29.81
N LYS A 378 -13.96 -19.15 -29.41
CA LYS A 378 -13.05 -18.27 -30.16
C LYS A 378 -13.59 -17.78 -31.51
N VAL A 379 -13.93 -16.49 -31.56
CA VAL A 379 -13.62 -15.70 -32.77
C VAL A 379 -12.10 -15.59 -32.83
N THR A 380 -11.46 -16.51 -33.55
CA THR A 380 -10.07 -16.36 -33.98
C THR A 380 -10.00 -15.16 -34.90
N PHE A 381 -9.33 -14.08 -34.49
CA PHE A 381 -8.94 -13.03 -35.43
C PHE A 381 -7.98 -13.62 -36.45
N ALA A 382 -8.18 -13.32 -37.73
CA ALA A 382 -7.31 -13.75 -38.82
C ALA A 382 -5.88 -13.23 -38.57
N GLY A 383 -5.01 -14.09 -38.05
CA GLY A 383 -3.65 -13.77 -37.63
C GLY A 383 -3.04 -14.78 -36.66
N ASP A 384 -3.85 -15.51 -35.90
CA ASP A 384 -3.38 -16.58 -35.03
C ASP A 384 -3.17 -17.89 -35.83
N THR A 385 -1.96 -18.07 -36.34
CA THR A 385 -1.51 -19.38 -36.82
C THR A 385 -1.40 -20.34 -35.63
N GLN A 386 -2.37 -21.24 -35.48
CA GLN A 386 -2.21 -22.45 -34.70
C GLN A 386 -1.19 -23.37 -35.38
N THR A 387 0.01 -23.51 -34.82
CA THR A 387 0.82 -24.70 -35.06
C THR A 387 0.33 -25.81 -34.14
N SER A 388 -0.49 -26.69 -34.70
CA SER A 388 -0.79 -28.01 -34.16
C SER A 388 0.50 -28.82 -34.00
N GLY A 389 0.81 -29.27 -32.78
CA GLY A 389 2.01 -30.05 -32.48
C GLY A 389 1.82 -30.96 -31.28
N ALA A 390 0.81 -31.85 -31.35
CA ALA A 390 0.73 -33.03 -30.49
C ALA A 390 0.88 -34.28 -31.36
N SER A 391 2.10 -34.53 -31.82
CA SER A 391 2.62 -35.86 -32.13
C SER A 391 4.15 -35.79 -32.07
N VAL A 392 4.79 -36.92 -31.77
CA VAL A 392 6.24 -37.10 -31.52
C VAL A 392 6.66 -36.91 -30.06
N LEU A 393 6.14 -37.79 -29.21
CA LEU A 393 6.89 -38.36 -28.08
C LEU A 393 7.54 -39.65 -28.58
N ALA A 394 8.74 -39.54 -29.15
CA ALA A 394 9.76 -40.60 -29.18
C ALA A 394 11.02 -40.09 -29.86
N THR A 395 12.16 -40.41 -29.23
CA THR A 395 13.55 -40.39 -29.72
C THR A 395 14.39 -39.13 -29.44
N GLN A 396 15.51 -39.44 -28.78
CA GLN A 396 16.80 -38.74 -28.74
C GLN A 396 17.05 -37.70 -27.64
N LEU A 397 17.63 -38.25 -26.57
CA LEU A 397 18.72 -37.67 -25.78
C LEU A 397 19.74 -36.95 -26.68
N ASP A 398 19.85 -35.63 -26.57
CA ASP A 398 21.17 -34.98 -26.58
C ASP A 398 21.10 -33.54 -26.03
N GLY A 399 22.18 -33.13 -25.39
CA GLY A 399 22.27 -31.89 -24.61
C GLY A 399 22.25 -30.61 -25.46
N GLY A 400 21.46 -29.63 -25.03
CA GLY A 400 21.54 -28.25 -25.50
C GLY A 400 20.24 -27.49 -25.31
N ARG A 401 20.19 -26.55 -24.36
CA ARG A 401 19.08 -25.59 -24.26
C ARG A 401 19.06 -24.69 -25.51
N PRO A 402 17.92 -24.49 -26.19
CA PRO A 402 17.83 -23.49 -27.24
C PRO A 402 17.87 -22.08 -26.64
N VAL A 403 18.89 -21.30 -27.03
CA VAL A 403 18.96 -19.86 -26.78
C VAL A 403 18.04 -19.18 -27.79
N ILE A 404 16.98 -18.52 -27.31
CA ILE A 404 16.17 -17.62 -28.13
C ILE A 404 17.01 -16.38 -28.40
N LYS A 405 17.57 -16.25 -29.61
CA LYS A 405 18.13 -14.98 -30.09
C LYS A 405 16.97 -14.04 -30.42
N ILE A 406 16.67 -13.11 -29.51
CA ILE A 406 15.84 -11.95 -29.82
C ILE A 406 16.64 -11.08 -30.78
N ALA A 407 16.15 -10.93 -32.02
CA ALA A 407 16.73 -9.98 -32.97
C ALA A 407 16.57 -8.56 -32.39
N SER A 408 17.68 -7.88 -32.12
CA SER A 408 17.68 -6.46 -31.78
C SER A 408 17.13 -5.66 -32.95
N ARG A 409 15.90 -5.16 -32.84
CA ARG A 409 15.34 -4.20 -33.79
C ARG A 409 16.13 -2.88 -33.64
N PRO A 410 16.77 -2.35 -34.70
CA PRO A 410 17.41 -1.05 -34.60
C PRO A 410 16.35 0.04 -34.34
N PRO A 411 16.67 1.09 -33.57
CA PRO A 411 15.74 2.18 -33.30
C PRO A 411 15.36 2.88 -34.61
N LYS A 412 14.06 3.14 -34.78
CA LYS A 412 13.48 3.87 -35.91
C LYS A 412 14.09 5.29 -35.94
N PRO A 413 14.58 5.80 -37.08
CA PRO A 413 15.09 7.17 -37.14
C PRO A 413 13.96 8.16 -36.87
N LEU A 414 14.21 9.09 -35.95
CA LEU A 414 13.34 10.23 -35.66
C LEU A 414 13.18 11.07 -36.94
N ALA A 415 11.93 11.37 -37.29
CA ALA A 415 11.63 12.28 -38.39
C ALA A 415 12.21 13.69 -38.12
N PRO A 416 12.66 14.44 -39.14
CA PRO A 416 13.19 15.79 -38.94
C PRO A 416 12.10 16.70 -38.38
N ALA A 417 12.44 17.42 -37.29
CA ALA A 417 11.56 18.35 -36.62
C ALA A 417 11.08 19.46 -37.57
N THR A 418 9.78 19.48 -37.87
CA THR A 418 9.11 20.66 -38.41
C THR A 418 9.02 21.72 -37.31
N LYS A 419 9.55 22.92 -37.58
CA LYS A 419 9.53 24.04 -36.65
C LYS A 419 8.08 24.53 -36.46
N GLY A 420 7.48 24.22 -35.32
CA GLY A 420 6.27 24.87 -34.80
C GLY A 420 6.60 26.14 -33.99
N PRO A 421 5.60 26.99 -33.71
CA PRO A 421 5.79 28.36 -33.24
C PRO A 421 6.00 28.40 -31.73
N LEU A 422 7.21 28.03 -31.29
CA LEU A 422 7.67 28.17 -29.90
C LEU A 422 9.11 28.72 -29.84
N ALA A 423 9.60 29.29 -30.95
CA ALA A 423 10.97 29.77 -31.10
C ALA A 423 11.21 31.19 -30.56
N ASP A 424 10.16 31.91 -30.14
CA ASP A 424 10.24 33.33 -29.79
C ASP A 424 10.13 33.63 -28.28
N LEU A 425 10.54 32.69 -27.41
CA LEU A 425 10.76 33.01 -25.99
C LEU A 425 12.25 33.30 -25.74
N PRO A 426 12.59 34.44 -25.09
CA PRO A 426 13.97 34.81 -24.83
C PRO A 426 14.63 33.79 -23.92
N LYS A 427 15.83 33.33 -24.31
CA LYS A 427 16.65 32.37 -23.56
C LYS A 427 16.98 32.95 -22.18
N LEU A 428 16.29 32.48 -21.14
CA LEU A 428 16.70 32.65 -19.75
C LEU A 428 18.06 31.96 -19.58
N GLY A 429 19.08 32.76 -19.25
CA GLY A 429 20.41 32.30 -18.91
C GLY A 429 20.39 31.30 -17.76
N SER A 430 21.42 30.45 -17.71
CA SER A 430 21.62 29.41 -16.71
C SER A 430 21.29 29.88 -15.29
N LEU A 431 20.16 29.42 -14.75
CA LEU A 431 19.86 29.50 -13.33
C LEU A 431 20.89 28.66 -12.58
N LYS A 432 21.83 29.33 -11.89
CA LYS A 432 22.64 28.70 -10.84
C LYS A 432 21.69 28.29 -9.72
N LEU A 433 21.58 26.98 -9.51
CA LEU A 433 20.96 26.44 -8.29
C LEU A 433 21.74 26.96 -7.06
N PRO A 434 21.07 27.45 -6.01
CA PRO A 434 21.76 27.78 -4.76
C PRO A 434 22.35 26.50 -4.16
N SER A 435 23.60 26.57 -3.70
CA SER A 435 24.29 25.48 -3.02
C SER A 435 23.54 25.10 -1.74
N LEU A 436 23.26 23.81 -1.58
CA LEU A 436 22.69 23.27 -0.34
C LEU A 436 23.59 23.64 0.86
N PRO A 437 23.03 24.05 2.01
CA PRO A 437 23.82 24.27 3.22
C PRO A 437 24.48 22.96 3.65
N SER A 438 25.77 23.01 3.92
CA SER A 438 26.53 21.88 4.46
C SER A 438 25.91 21.43 5.78
N LEU A 439 25.49 20.16 5.84
CA LEU A 439 25.08 19.53 7.10
C LEU A 439 26.22 19.63 8.11
N PRO A 440 25.97 20.00 9.38
CA PRO A 440 26.98 19.90 10.41
C PRO A 440 27.38 18.42 10.56
N SER A 441 28.68 18.17 10.52
CA SER A 441 29.25 16.84 10.76
C SER A 441 28.72 16.27 12.08
N LEU A 442 28.13 15.09 12.02
CA LEU A 442 27.77 14.32 13.22
C LEU A 442 29.02 14.17 14.12
N PRO A 443 28.90 14.35 15.44
CA PRO A 443 30.02 14.12 16.35
C PRO A 443 30.47 12.66 16.23
N SER A 444 31.77 12.47 15.97
CA SER A 444 32.39 11.15 15.93
C SER A 444 32.24 10.47 17.28
N LEU A 445 31.64 9.29 17.29
CA LEU A 445 31.65 8.41 18.46
C LEU A 445 33.11 8.01 18.77
N PRO A 446 33.54 8.04 20.03
CA PRO A 446 34.91 7.69 20.40
C PRO A 446 35.16 6.21 20.13
N ASN A 447 36.18 5.94 19.31
CA ASN A 447 36.63 4.61 18.95
C ASN A 447 37.30 3.96 20.18
N PRO A 448 36.82 2.83 20.74
CA PRO A 448 37.34 2.28 22.00
C PRO A 448 38.71 1.59 21.86
N PHE A 449 39.36 1.66 20.70
CA PHE A 449 40.67 1.07 20.44
C PHE A 449 41.66 2.05 19.80
N GLY A 450 41.70 3.29 20.30
CA GLY A 450 42.80 4.22 20.04
C GLY A 450 44.04 3.83 20.84
N LYS A 451 45.14 3.50 20.15
CA LYS A 451 46.46 3.20 20.73
C LYS A 451 46.98 4.39 21.56
N LYS A 452 47.55 4.08 22.73
CA LYS A 452 48.56 4.94 23.38
C LYS A 452 49.85 4.92 22.58
#